data_AF-A0A212PF69-F1
#
_entry.id   AF-A0A212PF69-F1
#
_cell.length_a   1.000
_cell.length_b   1.000
_cell.length_c   1.000
_cell.angle_alpha   90.00
_cell.angle_beta   90.00
_cell.angle_gamma   90.00
#
_symmetry.space_group_name_H-M   'P 1'
#
loop_
_entity.id
_entity.type
_entity.pdbx_description
1 polymer ?
#
loop_
_entity_poly.entity_id
_entity_poly.type
_entity_poly.pdbx_seq_one_letter_code
_entity_poly.pdbx_strand_id
1 'polypeptide(L)'
;MADKTKKDSEEQGSKKRSGKTWQERKLEKVNRDDYDVISRRTMDQGDFIGMLNTLDNALYQLRMNMGRSKNINFEKAQEFIERSQSIKEEINLLNAEMCLLMGWDYNPPRGFSNPLGEAEGKDKKSNTEGKATKAEKPETAISTV
;
A
#
# COMPACT_ATOMS: atom_id res chain seq x y z
N MET A 1 -53.77 55.90 -26.31
CA MET A 1 -53.66 55.62 -24.87
C MET A 1 -52.64 54.53 -24.68
N ALA A 2 -51.73 54.73 -23.73
CA ALA A 2 -50.73 53.76 -23.31
C ALA A 2 -51.38 52.54 -22.64
N ASP A 3 -50.78 51.36 -22.76
CA ASP A 3 -50.34 50.66 -21.55
C ASP A 3 -49.21 49.66 -21.85
N LYS A 4 -48.31 49.56 -20.89
CA LYS A 4 -47.09 48.76 -20.85
C LYS A 4 -47.44 47.33 -20.45
N THR A 5 -46.74 46.34 -21.01
CA THR A 5 -46.24 45.20 -20.22
C THR A 5 -45.14 44.50 -21.00
N LYS A 6 -43.89 44.88 -20.70
CA LYS A 6 -42.72 44.02 -20.91
C LYS A 6 -42.89 42.82 -19.99
N LYS A 7 -42.96 41.62 -20.56
CA LYS A 7 -42.91 40.36 -19.82
C LYS A 7 -41.60 39.67 -20.17
N ASP A 8 -40.70 39.68 -19.19
CA ASP A 8 -39.47 38.90 -19.16
C ASP A 8 -39.80 37.41 -19.19
N SER A 9 -39.22 36.69 -20.17
CA SER A 9 -39.06 35.23 -20.23
C SER A 9 -38.41 34.96 -21.60
N GLU A 10 -37.24 34.36 -21.77
CA GLU A 10 -36.53 33.38 -20.96
C GLU A 10 -35.02 33.56 -21.21
N GLU A 11 -34.26 33.96 -20.20
CA GLU A 11 -32.85 33.58 -20.17
C GLU A 11 -32.82 32.07 -19.97
N GLN A 12 -32.49 31.34 -21.04
CA GLN A 12 -31.99 29.97 -20.94
C GLN A 12 -30.63 29.98 -20.22
N GLY A 13 -30.68 30.23 -18.92
CA GLY A 13 -29.61 29.98 -17.99
C GLY A 13 -29.41 28.47 -17.92
N SER A 14 -28.46 27.98 -18.73
CA SER A 14 -27.90 26.65 -18.59
C SER A 14 -27.45 26.44 -17.13
N LYS A 15 -28.34 25.86 -16.31
CA LYS A 15 -27.99 25.36 -14.97
C LYS A 15 -27.03 24.20 -15.17
N LYS A 16 -25.75 24.51 -15.40
CA LYS A 16 -24.65 23.59 -15.10
C LYS A 16 -24.89 23.15 -13.66
N ARG A 17 -25.15 21.86 -13.47
CA ARG A 17 -25.06 21.23 -12.15
C ARG A 17 -23.62 21.43 -11.71
N SER A 18 -23.36 22.53 -11.00
CA SER A 18 -22.10 22.79 -10.32
C SER A 18 -22.00 21.70 -9.26
N GLY A 19 -21.37 20.59 -9.61
CA GLY A 19 -21.03 19.58 -8.62
C GLY A 19 -20.16 20.28 -7.59
N LYS A 20 -20.54 20.18 -6.31
CA LYS A 20 -19.78 20.75 -5.18
C LYS A 20 -18.30 20.63 -5.44
N THR A 21 -17.62 21.77 -5.42
CA THR A 21 -16.18 21.84 -5.66
C THR A 21 -15.46 21.01 -4.60
N TRP A 22 -14.25 20.53 -4.92
CA TRP A 22 -13.44 19.75 -3.97
C TRP A 22 -13.23 20.48 -2.64
N GLN A 23 -13.14 21.81 -2.69
CA GLN A 23 -13.01 22.69 -1.52
C GLN A 23 -14.27 22.68 -0.66
N GLU A 24 -15.46 22.83 -1.26
CA GLU A 24 -16.75 22.76 -0.54
C GLU A 24 -16.96 21.40 0.14
N ARG A 25 -16.57 20.29 -0.51
CA ARG A 25 -16.65 18.95 0.10
C ARG A 25 -15.70 18.76 1.28
N LYS A 26 -14.57 19.48 1.32
CA LYS A 26 -13.63 19.44 2.45
C LYS A 26 -14.17 20.26 3.63
N LEU A 27 -14.72 21.44 3.37
CA LEU A 27 -15.38 22.27 4.38
C LEU A 27 -16.55 21.55 5.05
N GLU A 28 -17.40 20.85 4.29
CA GLU A 28 -18.49 20.07 4.89
C GLU A 28 -18.02 18.93 5.77
N LYS A 29 -16.83 18.37 5.51
CA LYS A 29 -16.24 17.32 6.36
C LYS A 29 -15.65 17.89 7.65
N VAL A 30 -15.15 19.13 7.63
CA VAL A 30 -14.66 19.83 8.83
C VAL A 30 -15.80 20.19 9.77
N ASN A 31 -16.99 20.46 9.23
CA ASN A 31 -18.17 20.83 10.02
C ASN A 31 -18.88 19.65 10.69
N ARG A 32 -18.42 18.40 10.52
CA ARG A 32 -19.01 17.25 11.20
C ARG A 32 -18.20 16.90 12.44
N ASP A 33 -18.88 16.75 13.58
CA ASP A 33 -18.25 16.45 14.88
C ASP A 33 -17.68 15.02 14.97
N ASP A 34 -17.89 14.17 13.96
CA ASP A 34 -17.46 12.76 13.91
C ASP A 34 -16.10 12.53 13.20
N TYR A 35 -15.50 13.56 12.58
CA TYR A 35 -14.22 13.40 11.86
C TYR A 35 -13.26 14.57 12.09
N ASP A 36 -12.01 14.25 12.47
CA ASP A 36 -10.90 15.19 12.41
C ASP A 36 -10.26 15.18 11.02
N VAL A 37 -10.19 16.35 10.37
CA VAL A 37 -9.61 16.48 9.02
C VAL A 37 -8.13 16.84 9.10
N ILE A 38 -7.25 15.90 8.77
CA ILE A 38 -5.81 16.16 8.59
C ILE A 38 -5.54 16.46 7.10
N SER A 39 -5.18 17.71 6.77
CA SER A 39 -4.72 18.06 5.43
C SER A 39 -3.21 17.87 5.31
N ARG A 40 -2.78 16.73 4.75
CA ARG A 40 -1.40 16.50 4.32
C ARG A 40 -1.35 16.44 2.80
N ARG A 41 -0.44 17.18 2.17
CA ARG A 41 -0.10 16.97 0.76
C ARG A 41 0.74 15.69 0.69
N THR A 42 0.15 14.60 0.24
CA THR A 42 0.90 13.41 -0.15
C THR A 42 1.64 13.73 -1.45
N MET A 43 2.89 13.28 -1.59
CA MET A 43 3.50 13.23 -2.92
C MET A 43 2.65 12.29 -3.78
N ASP A 44 2.50 12.61 -5.07
CA ASP A 44 1.66 11.78 -5.92
C ASP A 44 2.27 10.39 -6.04
N GLN A 45 1.41 9.37 -6.16
CA GLN A 45 1.83 7.97 -6.25
C GLN A 45 2.84 7.75 -7.40
N GLY A 46 2.76 8.54 -8.46
CA GLY A 46 3.71 8.51 -9.59
C GLY A 46 5.12 8.93 -9.20
N ASP A 47 5.28 9.95 -8.36
CA ASP A 47 6.60 10.42 -7.91
C ASP A 47 7.30 9.37 -7.06
N PHE A 48 6.55 8.67 -6.21
CA PHE A 48 7.07 7.60 -5.38
C PHE A 48 7.57 6.42 -6.23
N ILE A 49 6.81 6.01 -7.25
CA ILE A 49 7.23 5.00 -8.23
C ILE A 49 8.50 5.44 -8.96
N GLY A 50 8.57 6.72 -9.35
CA GLY A 50 9.77 7.31 -9.98
C GLY A 50 11.00 7.22 -9.09
N MET A 51 10.87 7.48 -7.79
CA MET A 51 11.96 7.34 -6.83
C MET A 51 12.45 5.89 -6.72
N LEU A 52 11.54 4.91 -6.62
CA LEU A 52 11.90 3.50 -6.52
C LEU A 52 12.66 3.02 -7.77
N ASN A 53 12.20 3.40 -8.96
CA ASN A 53 12.88 3.07 -10.21
C ASN A 53 14.28 3.70 -10.30
N THR A 54 14.41 4.94 -9.84
CA THR A 54 15.70 5.66 -9.80
C THR A 54 16.68 4.98 -8.85
N LEU A 55 16.22 4.55 -7.67
CA LEU A 55 17.02 3.81 -6.69
C LEU A 55 17.54 2.50 -7.29
N ASP A 56 16.68 1.71 -7.92
CA ASP A 56 17.07 0.43 -8.52
C ASP A 56 18.09 0.61 -9.66
N ASN A 57 17.92 1.64 -10.50
CA ASN A 57 18.90 1.98 -11.53
C ASN A 57 20.25 2.43 -10.92
N ALA A 58 20.23 3.28 -9.90
CA ALA A 58 21.44 3.72 -9.22
C ALA A 58 22.21 2.56 -8.59
N LEU A 59 21.51 1.62 -7.94
CA LEU A 59 22.12 0.40 -7.37
C LEU A 59 22.66 -0.54 -8.44
N TYR A 60 21.97 -0.66 -9.57
CA TYR A 60 22.50 -1.40 -10.72
C TYR A 60 23.82 -0.79 -11.19
N GLN A 61 23.86 0.52 -11.40
CA GLN A 61 25.09 1.23 -11.82
C GLN A 61 26.20 1.13 -10.76
N LEU A 62 25.86 1.22 -9.48
CA LEU A 62 26.80 1.03 -8.38
C LEU A 62 27.44 -0.35 -8.45
N ARG A 63 26.64 -1.41 -8.60
CA ARG A 63 27.13 -2.80 -8.71
C ARG A 63 28.00 -3.01 -9.94
N MET A 64 27.65 -2.42 -11.08
CA MET A 64 28.42 -2.57 -12.32
C MET A 64 29.76 -1.81 -12.29
N ASN A 65 29.82 -0.69 -11.56
CA ASN A 65 31.02 0.15 -11.50
C ASN A 65 31.90 -0.12 -10.27
N MET A 66 31.41 -0.93 -9.31
CA MET A 66 32.18 -1.38 -8.16
C MET A 66 33.45 -2.13 -8.60
N GLY A 67 34.59 -1.78 -8.01
CA GLY A 67 35.89 -2.34 -8.37
C GLY A 67 36.50 -1.84 -9.68
N ARG A 68 35.74 -1.10 -10.50
CA ARG A 68 36.23 -0.45 -11.74
C ARG A 68 36.57 1.03 -11.52
N SER A 69 35.82 1.71 -10.66
CA SER A 69 36.06 3.11 -10.31
C SER A 69 36.83 3.22 -8.99
N LYS A 70 37.90 4.03 -8.98
CA LYS A 70 38.66 4.34 -7.75
C LYS A 70 37.83 5.07 -6.69
N ASN A 71 36.71 5.68 -7.10
CA ASN A 71 35.85 6.47 -6.21
C ASN A 71 34.81 5.62 -5.47
N ILE A 72 34.62 4.36 -5.88
CA ILE A 72 33.64 3.47 -5.26
C ILE A 72 34.39 2.51 -4.32
N ASN A 73 34.45 2.88 -3.05
CA ASN A 73 34.94 1.99 -2.01
C ASN A 73 33.90 0.88 -1.75
N PHE A 74 34.38 -0.35 -1.55
CA PHE A 74 33.55 -1.51 -1.26
C PHE A 74 32.67 -1.30 -0.02
N GLU A 75 33.24 -0.76 1.06
CA GLU A 75 32.51 -0.51 2.31
C GLU A 75 31.32 0.43 2.09
N LYS A 76 31.50 1.48 1.29
CA LYS A 76 30.42 2.42 0.97
C LYS A 76 29.38 1.80 0.05
N ALA A 77 29.78 0.95 -0.87
CA ALA A 77 28.84 0.23 -1.71
C ALA A 77 27.97 -0.74 -0.88
N GLN A 78 28.58 -1.45 0.06
CA GLN A 78 27.86 -2.32 1.00
C GLN A 78 26.87 -1.52 1.85
N GLU A 79 27.29 -0.39 2.43
CA GLU A 79 26.42 0.50 3.21
C GLU A 79 25.17 0.92 2.40
N PHE A 80 25.33 1.31 1.14
CA PHE A 80 24.19 1.69 0.30
C PHE A 80 23.26 0.53 -0.04
N ILE A 81 23.80 -0.67 -0.25
CA ILE A 81 23.00 -1.87 -0.52
C ILE A 81 22.17 -2.23 0.72
N GLU A 82 22.80 -2.29 1.90
CA GLU A 82 22.13 -2.61 3.16
C GLU A 82 21.06 -1.58 3.49
N ARG A 83 21.38 -0.28 3.33
CA ARG A 83 20.41 0.80 3.55
C ARG A 83 19.23 0.71 2.59
N SER A 84 19.47 0.38 1.32
CA SER A 84 18.37 0.17 0.37
C SER A 84 17.48 -1.01 0.78
N GLN A 85 18.06 -2.08 1.31
CA GLN A 85 17.31 -3.25 1.74
C GLN A 85 16.45 -2.92 2.96
N SER A 86 17.02 -2.25 3.95
CA SER A 86 16.30 -1.77 5.14
C SER A 86 15.12 -0.86 4.79
N ILE A 87 15.28 0.08 3.86
CA ILE A 87 14.17 0.93 3.40
C ILE A 87 13.03 0.10 2.78
N LYS A 88 13.37 -0.93 2.00
CA LYS A 88 12.37 -1.82 1.38
C LYS A 88 11.61 -2.62 2.45
N GLU A 89 12.30 -3.06 3.50
CA GLU A 89 11.70 -3.75 4.65
C GLU A 89 10.83 -2.83 5.50
N GLU A 90 11.24 -1.57 5.71
CA GLU A 90 10.42 -0.56 6.39
C GLU A 90 9.13 -0.27 5.62
N ILE A 91 9.18 -0.16 4.29
CA ILE A 91 7.99 0.00 3.45
C ILE A 91 7.07 -1.23 3.59
N ASN A 92 7.64 -2.43 3.62
CA ASN A 92 6.88 -3.67 3.81
C ASN A 92 6.18 -3.71 5.18
N LEU A 93 6.87 -3.30 6.24
CA LEU A 93 6.28 -3.16 7.59
C LEU A 93 5.16 -2.13 7.62
N LEU A 94 5.39 -0.93 7.07
CA LEU A 94 4.38 0.13 7.00
C LEU A 94 3.12 -0.35 6.28
N ASN A 95 3.27 -1.10 5.18
CA ASN A 95 2.13 -1.67 4.46
C ASN A 95 1.35 -2.68 5.32
N ALA A 96 2.05 -3.54 6.06
CA ALA A 96 1.44 -4.50 6.95
C ALA A 96 0.66 -3.81 8.09
N GLU A 97 1.25 -2.78 8.71
CA GLU A 97 0.62 -1.99 9.77
C GLU A 97 -0.64 -1.26 9.26
N MET A 98 -0.57 -0.66 8.07
CA MET A 98 -1.72 -0.02 7.44
C MET A 98 -2.84 -1.02 7.15
N CYS A 99 -2.51 -2.20 6.61
CA CYS A 99 -3.48 -3.26 6.38
C CYS A 99 -4.14 -3.73 7.69
N LEU A 100 -3.34 -3.95 8.75
CA LEU A 100 -3.85 -4.33 10.07
C LEU A 100 -4.83 -3.29 10.63
N LEU A 101 -4.47 -2.00 10.55
CA LEU A 101 -5.33 -0.92 11.02
C LEU A 101 -6.68 -0.86 10.27
N MET A 102 -6.68 -1.21 8.98
CA MET A 102 -7.88 -1.27 8.14
C MET A 102 -8.64 -2.61 8.25
N GLY A 103 -8.11 -3.60 8.99
CA GLY A 103 -8.65 -4.94 9.06
C GLY A 103 -8.52 -5.74 7.75
N TRP A 104 -7.51 -5.46 6.95
CA TRP A 104 -7.25 -6.12 5.67
C TRP A 104 -6.15 -7.18 5.81
N ASP A 105 -6.30 -8.29 5.09
CA ASP A 105 -5.25 -9.30 5.00
C ASP A 105 -4.08 -8.77 4.14
N TYR A 106 -2.89 -8.68 4.76
CA TYR A 106 -1.69 -8.24 4.06
C TYR A 106 -0.99 -9.40 3.33
N ASN A 107 -0.93 -9.31 1.99
CA ASN A 107 -0.18 -10.23 1.14
C ASN A 107 1.07 -9.52 0.60
N PRO A 108 2.27 -9.81 1.13
CA PRO A 108 3.49 -9.15 0.72
C PRO A 108 3.88 -9.50 -0.74
N PRO A 109 4.59 -8.58 -1.44
CA PRO A 109 5.13 -8.87 -2.77
C PRO A 109 6.13 -10.02 -2.76
N ARG A 110 6.34 -10.65 -3.93
CA ARG A 110 7.29 -11.76 -4.09
C ARG A 110 8.68 -11.37 -3.55
N GLY A 111 9.24 -12.23 -2.70
CA GLY A 111 10.56 -12.01 -2.10
C GLY A 111 10.52 -11.30 -0.75
N PHE A 112 9.35 -10.85 -0.28
CA PHE A 112 9.14 -10.31 1.06
C PHE A 112 8.28 -11.29 1.88
N SER A 113 8.57 -11.39 3.18
CA SER A 113 7.72 -12.05 4.17
C SER A 113 6.80 -11.02 4.82
N ASN A 114 5.65 -11.47 5.36
CA ASN A 114 4.78 -10.59 6.13
C ASN A 114 5.42 -10.37 7.50
N PRO A 115 5.82 -9.13 7.87
CA PRO A 115 6.54 -8.87 9.10
C PRO A 115 5.66 -9.00 10.35
N LEU A 116 4.32 -8.97 10.20
CA LEU A 116 3.37 -9.12 11.30
C LEU A 116 2.77 -10.53 11.39
N GLY A 117 3.01 -11.40 10.39
CA GLY A 117 2.39 -12.72 10.29
C GLY A 117 2.81 -13.73 11.36
N GLU A 118 3.93 -13.50 12.06
CA GLU A 118 4.36 -14.36 13.17
C GLU A 118 3.69 -14.02 14.50
N ALA A 119 3.05 -12.85 14.63
CA ALA A 119 2.39 -12.41 15.86
C ALA A 119 0.97 -12.98 16.04
N GLU A 120 0.31 -13.44 14.96
CA GLU A 120 -1.09 -13.87 14.98
C GLU A 120 -1.30 -15.40 14.94
N GLY A 121 -0.26 -16.17 15.25
CA GLY A 121 -0.29 -17.64 15.19
C GLY A 121 -0.88 -18.38 16.39
N LYS A 122 -1.47 -17.71 17.39
CA LYS A 122 -1.96 -18.38 18.61
C LYS A 122 -3.47 -18.55 18.78
N ASP A 123 -4.33 -17.91 17.97
CA ASP A 123 -5.79 -17.92 18.23
C ASP A 123 -6.69 -18.35 17.07
N LYS A 124 -6.17 -19.06 16.06
CA LYS A 124 -7.02 -19.72 15.05
C LYS A 124 -6.67 -21.20 14.88
N LYS A 125 -6.92 -21.98 15.93
CA LYS A 125 -7.18 -23.43 15.81
C LYS A 125 -8.60 -23.73 16.26
N SER A 126 -9.29 -24.48 15.40
CA SER A 126 -10.48 -25.32 15.61
C SER A 126 -11.79 -24.80 15.02
N ASN A 127 -12.02 -25.08 13.74
CA ASN A 127 -13.26 -25.78 13.37
C ASN A 127 -13.11 -26.54 12.06
N THR A 128 -12.67 -27.80 12.12
CA THR A 128 -12.92 -28.79 11.06
C THR A 128 -12.99 -30.19 11.67
N GLU A 129 -14.07 -30.47 12.38
CA GLU A 129 -14.67 -31.81 12.46
C GLU A 129 -15.74 -31.86 11.34
N GLY A 130 -15.95 -32.89 10.51
CA GLY A 130 -15.34 -34.19 10.32
C GLY A 130 -16.15 -34.93 9.25
N LYS A 131 -15.47 -35.68 8.36
CA LYS A 131 -15.92 -36.88 7.60
C LYS A 131 -14.84 -37.18 6.54
N ALA A 132 -14.31 -38.37 6.34
CA ALA A 132 -14.64 -39.68 6.86
C ALA A 132 -13.37 -40.56 6.86
N THR A 133 -13.27 -41.38 7.90
CA THR A 133 -12.40 -42.54 8.07
C THR A 133 -12.56 -43.57 6.96
N LYS A 134 -11.44 -44.16 6.50
CA LYS A 134 -11.40 -45.59 6.14
C LYS A 134 -10.00 -46.20 6.41
N ALA A 135 -9.94 -46.88 7.56
CA ALA A 135 -9.23 -48.14 7.88
C ALA A 135 -7.80 -48.39 7.34
N GLU A 136 -6.82 -48.15 8.21
CA GLU A 136 -5.89 -49.14 8.83
C GLU A 136 -5.95 -50.58 8.26
N LYS A 137 -4.82 -51.23 7.91
CA LYS A 137 -3.98 -52.04 8.83
C LYS A 137 -2.71 -52.64 8.14
N PRO A 138 -1.75 -53.28 8.86
CA PRO A 138 -0.37 -52.77 8.95
C PRO A 138 0.74 -53.83 8.71
N GLU A 139 2.00 -53.43 9.01
CA GLU A 139 3.17 -54.25 9.40
C GLU A 139 3.83 -55.14 8.31
N THR A 140 5.15 -55.21 8.10
CA THR A 140 6.30 -55.39 9.03
C THR A 140 7.65 -55.29 8.26
N ALA A 141 8.74 -55.26 9.03
CA ALA A 141 10.14 -55.64 8.72
C ALA A 141 11.10 -54.48 8.34
N ILE A 142 11.87 -53.90 9.26
CA ILE A 142 13.06 -54.40 10.00
C ILE A 142 14.38 -54.27 9.19
N SER A 143 15.28 -53.43 9.76
CA SER A 143 16.74 -53.59 9.88
C SER A 143 17.69 -53.41 8.67
N THR A 144 18.54 -52.38 8.82
CA THR A 144 20.03 -52.38 8.77
C THR A 144 20.74 -53.08 7.61
N VAL A 145 21.51 -52.35 6.80
CA VAL A 145 22.97 -52.09 6.88
C VAL A 145 23.30 -50.94 5.94
#